data_AF-A0A497VQU0-F1
#
_entry.id   AF-A0A497VQU0-F1
#
_cell.length_a   1.000
_cell.length_b   1.000
_cell.length_c   1.000
_cell.angle_alpha   90.00
_cell.angle_beta   90.00
_cell.angle_gamma   90.00
#
_symmetry.space_group_name_H-M   'P 1'
#
loop_
_entity.id
_entity.type
_entity.pdbx_description
1 polymer ?
#
loop_
_entity_poly.entity_id
_entity_poly.type
_entity_poly.pdbx_seq_one_letter_code
_entity_poly.pdbx_strand_id
1 'polypeptide(L)'
;MLVSKVLSERGTEALMQERVADYEQRALGYLKTTFPLHHQLHGNDTELALVRATYQTARRRGIKRIRDHLQYLGLTVYLGAGFERNPLHLHPVRRAGWLAPDGTAHRISNFDMLFAWAERWQELTALDCEEWPSQSLYDEVLRLGAWPDERAVYEALCTIWPNRTMAVPQPDLLDFIRETQAFAQSMALPQEETILWITAALQLGSRFAQDPRYQPLAAKLHPNSNAPRPTAKSIMADLKAAST
;
A
#
# COMPACT_ATOMS: atom_id res chain seq x y z
N MET A 1 14.39 35.00 10.23
CA MET A 1 13.07 35.65 10.03
C MET A 1 13.28 36.89 9.12
N LEU A 2 13.72 36.68 7.87
CA LEU A 2 14.19 37.77 6.98
C LEU A 2 13.68 37.68 5.53
N VAL A 3 13.05 36.57 5.13
CA VAL A 3 12.55 36.38 3.74
C VAL A 3 11.11 36.89 3.57
N SER A 4 10.35 37.08 4.66
CA SER A 4 8.93 37.45 4.61
C SER A 4 8.66 38.95 4.35
N LYS A 5 9.70 39.79 4.16
CA LYS A 5 9.54 41.23 3.91
C LYS A 5 9.81 41.66 2.46
N VAL A 6 10.20 40.74 1.57
CA VAL A 6 10.71 41.09 0.22
C VAL A 6 9.87 40.54 -0.94
N LEU A 7 9.06 39.51 -0.72
CA LEU A 7 8.28 38.87 -1.80
C LEU A 7 6.80 39.25 -1.70
N SER A 8 6.20 39.62 -2.83
CA SER A 8 4.75 39.69 -2.99
C SER A 8 4.13 38.30 -2.79
N GLU A 9 2.82 38.22 -2.57
CA GLU A 9 2.11 36.93 -2.46
C GLU A 9 2.37 36.04 -3.68
N ARG A 10 2.35 36.61 -4.89
CA ARG A 10 2.71 35.93 -6.15
C ARG A 10 4.16 35.44 -6.16
N GLY A 11 5.10 36.23 -5.64
CA GLY A 11 6.51 35.84 -5.54
C GLY A 11 6.75 34.72 -4.51
N THR A 12 5.95 34.70 -3.44
CA THR A 12 5.99 33.61 -2.46
C THR A 12 5.43 32.31 -3.04
N GLU A 13 4.34 32.39 -3.80
CA GLU A 13 3.74 31.24 -4.48
C GLU A 13 4.67 30.64 -5.54
N ALA A 14 5.28 31.47 -6.39
CA ALA A 14 6.25 31.03 -7.40
C ALA A 14 7.46 30.31 -6.76
N LEU A 15 8.01 30.87 -5.68
CA LEU A 15 9.12 30.23 -4.95
C LEU A 15 8.72 28.88 -4.34
N MET A 16 7.47 28.75 -3.87
CA MET A 16 6.97 27.47 -3.34
C MET A 16 6.78 26.43 -4.46
N GLN A 17 6.29 26.85 -5.63
CA GLN A 17 6.15 25.99 -6.79
C GLN A 17 7.52 25.48 -7.28
N GLU A 18 8.52 26.35 -7.36
CA GLU A 18 9.89 25.98 -7.73
C GLU A 18 10.48 24.96 -6.76
N ARG A 19 10.30 25.16 -5.45
CA ARG A 19 10.78 24.22 -4.42
C ARG A 19 10.08 22.88 -4.48
N VAL A 20 8.78 22.86 -4.78
CA VAL A 20 8.04 21.60 -4.97
C VAL A 20 8.55 20.88 -6.21
N ALA A 21 8.78 21.58 -7.32
CA ALA A 21 9.31 20.99 -8.54
C ALA A 21 10.72 20.41 -8.36
N ASP A 22 11.64 21.13 -7.72
CA ASP A 22 12.98 20.63 -7.40
C ASP A 22 12.92 19.38 -6.50
N TYR A 23 12.03 19.38 -5.50
CA TYR A 23 11.82 18.21 -4.65
C TYR A 23 11.24 17.02 -5.44
N GLU A 24 10.21 17.23 -6.27
CA GLU A 24 9.61 16.18 -7.11
C GLU A 24 10.66 15.54 -8.03
N GLN A 25 11.51 16.36 -8.66
CA GLN A 25 12.60 15.87 -9.50
C GLN A 25 13.61 15.04 -8.70
N ARG A 26 13.98 15.47 -7.49
CA ARG A 26 14.89 14.71 -6.61
C ARG A 26 14.27 13.38 -6.16
N ALA A 27 12.99 13.38 -5.83
CA ALA A 27 12.28 12.18 -5.40
C ALA A 27 12.15 11.15 -6.54
N LEU A 28 11.85 11.60 -7.77
CA LEU A 28 11.89 10.74 -8.96
C LEU A 28 13.30 10.19 -9.23
N GLY A 29 14.33 11.04 -9.13
CA GLY A 29 15.72 10.60 -9.26
C GLY A 29 16.12 9.55 -8.21
N TYR A 30 15.64 9.72 -6.97
CA TYR A 30 15.82 8.76 -5.89
C TYR A 30 15.14 7.42 -6.20
N LEU A 31 13.87 7.44 -6.68
CA LEU A 31 13.15 6.22 -7.05
C LEU A 31 13.85 5.47 -8.18
N LYS A 32 14.22 6.17 -9.25
CA LYS A 32 14.93 5.59 -10.39
C LYS A 32 16.27 4.96 -10.02
N THR A 33 17.01 5.58 -9.10
CA THR A 33 18.35 5.10 -8.70
C THR A 33 18.27 3.98 -7.67
N THR A 34 17.36 4.08 -6.71
CA THR A 34 17.27 3.16 -5.56
C THR A 34 16.38 1.96 -5.85
N PHE A 35 15.35 2.13 -6.68
CA PHE A 35 14.36 1.12 -7.03
C PHE A 35 14.22 1.01 -8.57
N PRO A 36 15.27 0.61 -9.30
CA PRO A 36 15.26 0.62 -10.77
C PRO A 36 14.18 -0.29 -11.37
N LEU A 37 13.88 -1.44 -10.74
CA LEU A 37 12.81 -2.34 -11.16
C LEU A 37 11.43 -1.70 -10.97
N HIS A 38 11.20 -1.06 -9.81
CA HIS A 38 9.97 -0.30 -9.56
C HIS A 38 9.75 0.81 -10.60
N HIS A 39 10.83 1.52 -10.95
CA HIS A 39 10.79 2.56 -11.98
C HIS A 39 10.47 2.00 -13.37
N GLN A 40 11.08 0.86 -13.73
CA GLN A 40 10.79 0.17 -14.99
C GLN A 40 9.32 -0.25 -15.07
N LEU A 41 8.74 -0.71 -13.96
CA LEU A 41 7.36 -1.18 -13.90
C LEU A 41 6.34 -0.03 -13.99
N HIS A 42 6.51 1.03 -13.20
CA HIS A 42 5.48 2.05 -13.02
C HIS A 42 5.68 3.32 -13.85
N GLY A 43 6.91 3.64 -14.21
CA GLY A 43 7.28 4.84 -14.96
C GLY A 43 7.05 6.16 -14.20
N ASN A 44 7.51 7.25 -14.82
CA ASN A 44 7.55 8.58 -14.19
C ASN A 44 6.19 9.10 -13.72
N ASP A 45 5.13 8.92 -14.51
CA ASP A 45 3.83 9.54 -14.22
C ASP A 45 3.20 8.95 -12.95
N THR A 46 3.22 7.62 -12.84
CA THR A 46 2.76 6.88 -11.65
C THR A 46 3.63 7.20 -10.44
N GLU A 47 4.95 7.22 -10.61
CA GLU A 47 5.88 7.55 -9.55
C GLU A 47 5.70 8.99 -9.05
N LEU A 48 5.44 9.95 -9.94
CA LEU A 48 5.17 11.33 -9.57
C LEU A 48 3.88 11.45 -8.77
N ALA A 49 2.83 10.71 -9.16
CA ALA A 49 1.60 10.63 -8.39
C ALA A 49 1.86 10.04 -6.99
N LEU A 50 2.67 8.97 -6.89
CA LEU A 50 3.07 8.36 -5.63
C LEU A 50 3.86 9.35 -4.76
N VAL A 51 4.84 10.05 -5.32
CA VAL A 51 5.65 11.08 -4.66
C VAL A 51 4.75 12.16 -4.05
N ARG A 52 3.77 12.66 -4.83
CA ARG A 52 2.82 13.69 -4.38
C ARG A 52 1.93 13.19 -3.23
N ALA A 53 1.35 12.00 -3.37
CA ALA A 53 0.50 11.40 -2.34
C ALA A 53 1.29 11.16 -1.04
N THR A 54 2.50 10.65 -1.17
CA THR A 54 3.43 10.39 -0.06
C THR A 54 3.85 11.68 0.62
N TYR A 55 4.18 12.73 -0.13
CA TYR A 55 4.55 14.04 0.41
C TYR A 55 3.45 14.67 1.26
N GLN A 56 2.20 14.60 0.82
CA GLN A 56 1.08 15.09 1.62
C GLN A 56 0.94 14.33 2.94
N THR A 57 1.10 13.01 2.92
CA THR A 57 0.98 12.15 4.10
C THR A 57 2.14 12.39 5.08
N ALA A 58 3.37 12.38 4.58
CA ALA A 58 4.58 12.71 5.32
C ALA A 58 4.50 14.08 6.00
N ARG A 59 3.97 15.10 5.30
CA ARG A 59 3.78 16.44 5.87
C ARG A 59 2.79 16.43 7.04
N ARG A 60 1.68 15.67 6.95
CA ARG A 60 0.72 15.51 8.05
C ARG A 60 1.35 14.80 9.27
N ARG A 61 2.36 13.96 9.05
CA ARG A 61 3.18 13.32 10.10
C ARG A 61 4.27 14.23 10.67
N GLY A 62 4.37 15.47 10.20
CA GLY A 62 5.39 16.40 10.66
C GLY A 62 6.80 16.13 10.10
N ILE A 63 6.91 15.32 9.04
CA ILE A 63 8.16 15.16 8.29
C ILE A 63 8.41 16.45 7.52
N LYS A 64 9.54 17.09 7.81
CA LYS A 64 9.91 18.39 7.22
C LYS A 64 11.18 18.35 6.37
N ARG A 65 12.03 17.35 6.58
CA ARG A 65 13.32 17.23 5.89
C ARG A 65 13.16 16.33 4.67
N ILE A 66 13.77 16.74 3.55
CA ILE A 66 13.75 15.96 2.31
C ILE A 66 14.28 14.55 2.54
N ARG A 67 15.41 14.39 3.24
CA ARG A 67 15.98 13.07 3.55
C ARG A 67 14.98 12.14 4.23
N ASP A 68 14.34 12.62 5.29
CA ASP A 68 13.39 11.83 6.07
C ASP A 68 12.11 11.55 5.24
N HIS A 69 11.74 12.44 4.32
CA HIS A 69 10.71 12.17 3.34
C HIS A 69 11.11 11.05 2.38
N LEU A 70 12.31 11.08 1.79
CA LEU A 70 12.77 10.04 0.87
C LEU A 70 12.81 8.67 1.55
N GLN A 71 13.16 8.61 2.84
CA GLN A 71 13.05 7.38 3.63
C GLN A 71 11.59 6.91 3.77
N TYR A 72 10.66 7.83 4.07
CA TYR A 72 9.22 7.52 4.12
C TYR A 72 8.67 7.04 2.76
N LEU A 73 9.17 7.63 1.66
CA LEU A 73 8.86 7.20 0.30
C LEU A 73 9.38 5.79 0.02
N GLY A 74 10.62 5.47 0.42
CA GLY A 74 11.16 4.12 0.33
C GLY A 74 10.31 3.08 1.08
N LEU A 75 9.89 3.39 2.31
CA LEU A 75 8.96 2.53 3.05
C LEU A 75 7.61 2.38 2.36
N THR A 76 7.12 3.44 1.70
CA THR A 76 5.88 3.40 0.93
C THR A 76 6.00 2.49 -0.29
N VAL A 77 7.17 2.47 -0.96
CA VAL A 77 7.45 1.54 -2.05
C VAL A 77 7.34 0.09 -1.57
N TYR A 78 7.96 -0.24 -0.44
CA TYR A 78 7.97 -1.60 0.11
C TYR A 78 6.66 -2.03 0.78
N LEU A 79 5.97 -1.15 1.49
CA LEU A 79 4.84 -1.53 2.36
C LEU A 79 3.48 -1.02 1.86
N GLY A 80 3.46 -0.30 0.75
CA GLY A 80 2.24 0.30 0.21
C GLY A 80 1.95 1.71 0.72
N ALA A 81 1.21 2.50 -0.06
CA ALA A 81 0.69 3.78 0.39
C ALA A 81 -0.21 3.61 1.62
N GLY A 82 0.06 4.40 2.67
CA GLY A 82 -0.72 4.35 3.91
C GLY A 82 -0.40 3.14 4.81
N PHE A 83 0.75 2.48 4.63
CA PHE A 83 1.19 1.32 5.42
C PHE A 83 1.06 1.50 6.94
N GLU A 84 1.20 2.73 7.44
CA GLU A 84 1.07 3.05 8.87
C GLU A 84 -0.32 2.76 9.44
N ARG A 85 -1.33 2.59 8.60
CA ARG A 85 -2.70 2.24 8.98
C ARG A 85 -3.09 0.83 8.56
N ASN A 86 -2.19 0.11 7.89
CA ASN A 86 -2.44 -1.27 7.51
C ASN A 86 -2.30 -2.16 8.77
N PRO A 87 -3.34 -2.90 9.17
CA PRO A 87 -3.29 -3.76 10.37
C PRO A 87 -2.09 -4.71 10.36
N LEU A 88 -1.69 -5.21 9.19
CA LEU A 88 -0.53 -6.10 9.01
C LEU A 88 0.83 -5.47 9.40
N HIS A 89 0.87 -4.14 9.55
CA HIS A 89 2.09 -3.39 9.87
C HIS A 89 1.97 -2.59 11.16
N LEU A 90 0.84 -2.64 11.87
CA LEU A 90 0.62 -1.81 13.07
C LEU A 90 1.61 -2.14 14.18
N HIS A 91 1.89 -3.42 14.44
CA HIS A 91 2.86 -3.82 15.46
C HIS A 91 4.28 -3.27 15.18
N PRO A 92 4.90 -3.49 13.99
CA PRO A 92 6.22 -2.92 13.70
C PRO A 92 6.22 -1.39 13.67
N VAL A 93 5.15 -0.74 13.20
CA VAL A 93 5.01 0.73 13.22
C VAL A 93 4.94 1.28 14.65
N ARG A 94 4.19 0.63 15.56
CA ARG A 94 4.15 0.98 16.99
C ARG A 94 5.50 0.76 17.64
N ARG A 95 6.12 -0.39 17.41
CA ARG A 95 7.46 -0.70 17.92
C ARG A 95 8.47 0.35 17.46
N ALA A 96 8.32 0.89 16.24
CA ALA A 96 9.17 1.94 15.68
C ALA A 96 8.97 3.30 16.32
N GLY A 97 7.98 3.45 17.20
CA GLY A 97 7.66 4.69 17.88
C GLY A 97 6.94 5.70 16.98
N TRP A 98 6.26 5.23 15.92
CA TRP A 98 5.50 6.09 15.01
C TRP A 98 4.03 6.23 15.41
N LEU A 99 3.52 5.24 16.16
CA LEU A 99 2.18 5.23 16.72
C LEU A 99 2.25 4.91 18.21
N ALA A 100 1.41 5.61 18.98
CA ALA A 100 1.07 5.26 20.35
C ALA A 100 0.27 3.95 20.41
N PRO A 101 0.15 3.32 21.60
CA PRO A 101 -0.71 2.15 21.79
C PRO A 101 -2.17 2.41 21.37
N ASP A 102 -2.68 3.63 21.63
CA ASP A 102 -4.02 4.07 21.27
C ASP A 102 -4.19 4.42 19.77
N GLY A 103 -3.13 4.27 18.96
CA GLY A 103 -3.13 4.58 17.53
C GLY A 103 -2.83 6.05 17.20
N THR A 104 -2.58 6.90 18.19
CA THR A 104 -2.20 8.30 17.97
C THR A 104 -0.85 8.40 17.28
N ALA A 105 -0.75 9.28 16.28
CA ALA A 105 0.51 9.53 15.56
C ALA A 105 1.54 10.20 16.47
N HIS A 106 2.73 9.61 16.59
CA HIS A 106 3.89 10.25 17.19
C HIS A 106 4.79 10.88 16.12
N ARG A 107 5.69 11.75 16.57
CA ARG A 107 6.78 12.23 15.72
C ARG A 107 7.70 11.05 15.40
N ILE A 108 7.96 10.87 14.11
CA ILE A 108 8.78 9.77 13.59
C ILE A 108 10.14 9.72 14.28
N SER A 109 10.47 8.53 14.79
CA SER A 109 11.60 8.32 15.72
C SER A 109 12.62 7.29 15.21
N ASN A 110 12.20 6.27 14.46
CA ASN A 110 13.12 5.23 13.94
C ASN A 110 12.71 4.70 12.55
N PHE A 111 13.47 5.05 11.51
CA PHE A 111 13.28 4.52 10.15
C PHE A 111 13.93 3.15 9.96
N ASP A 112 15.12 2.94 10.53
CA ASP A 112 15.93 1.74 10.31
C ASP A 112 15.17 0.46 10.70
N MET A 113 14.45 0.50 11.81
CA MET A 113 13.67 -0.67 12.22
C MET A 113 12.47 -0.95 11.29
N LEU A 114 11.87 0.08 10.68
CA LEU A 114 10.81 -0.13 9.70
C LEU A 114 11.38 -0.64 8.38
N PHE A 115 12.57 -0.22 7.97
CA PHE A 115 13.23 -0.80 6.80
C PHE A 115 13.58 -2.27 7.04
N ALA A 116 14.13 -2.63 8.20
CA ALA A 116 14.38 -4.02 8.55
C ALA A 116 13.09 -4.88 8.55
N TRP A 117 11.97 -4.31 9.02
CA TRP A 117 10.67 -4.96 8.89
C TRP A 117 10.23 -5.08 7.42
N ALA A 118 10.35 -4.01 6.64
CA ALA A 118 9.96 -3.99 5.24
C ALA A 118 10.72 -5.02 4.40
N GLU A 119 12.03 -5.13 4.59
CA GLU A 119 12.87 -6.14 3.95
C GLU A 119 12.40 -7.55 4.31
N ARG A 120 12.25 -7.84 5.61
CA ARG A 120 11.74 -9.15 6.07
C ARG A 120 10.35 -9.46 5.51
N TRP A 121 9.47 -8.47 5.47
CA TRP A 121 8.14 -8.62 4.88
C TRP A 121 8.27 -9.02 3.42
N GLN A 122 9.04 -8.27 2.62
CA GLN A 122 9.26 -8.58 1.21
C GLN A 122 9.80 -10.02 1.00
N GLU A 123 10.82 -10.43 1.76
CA GLU A 123 11.37 -11.80 1.71
C GLU A 123 10.32 -12.87 1.96
N LEU A 124 9.55 -12.75 3.05
CA LEU A 124 8.50 -13.72 3.40
C LEU A 124 7.42 -13.76 2.32
N THR A 125 7.10 -12.59 1.79
CA THR A 125 6.00 -12.48 0.85
C THR A 125 6.35 -12.89 -0.58
N ALA A 126 7.64 -12.90 -0.92
CA ALA A 126 8.13 -13.38 -2.21
C ALA A 126 7.95 -14.90 -2.36
N LEU A 127 7.97 -15.65 -1.24
CA LEU A 127 7.76 -17.10 -1.22
C LEU A 127 6.38 -17.49 -1.75
N ASP A 128 5.34 -16.70 -1.45
CA ASP A 128 4.00 -16.96 -2.01
C ASP A 128 3.89 -16.59 -3.51
N CYS A 129 4.87 -15.88 -4.06
CA CYS A 129 4.86 -15.42 -5.45
C CYS A 129 5.76 -16.26 -6.38
N GLU A 130 6.45 -17.29 -5.86
CA GLU A 130 7.20 -18.25 -6.68
C GLU A 130 6.26 -18.98 -7.65
N GLU A 131 5.14 -19.48 -7.13
CA GLU A 131 4.03 -20.01 -7.90
C GLU A 131 2.75 -19.25 -7.55
N TRP A 132 2.31 -18.38 -8.45
CA TRP A 132 1.12 -17.54 -8.22
C TRP A 132 -0.13 -18.41 -7.98
N PRO A 133 -0.84 -18.26 -6.84
CA PRO A 133 -1.83 -19.21 -6.33
C PRO A 133 -3.22 -19.06 -6.99
N SER A 134 -3.27 -18.95 -8.32
CA SER A 134 -4.52 -18.68 -9.06
C SER A 134 -5.54 -19.81 -8.99
N GLN A 135 -5.08 -21.07 -8.94
CA GLN A 135 -5.96 -22.22 -8.76
C GLN A 135 -6.54 -22.24 -7.34
N SER A 136 -5.69 -22.05 -6.32
CA SER A 136 -6.15 -21.98 -4.92
C SER A 136 -7.17 -20.87 -4.71
N LEU A 137 -6.95 -19.67 -5.27
CA LEU A 137 -7.93 -18.59 -5.21
C LEU A 137 -9.26 -18.97 -5.89
N TYR A 138 -9.21 -19.61 -7.06
CA TYR A 138 -10.41 -20.05 -7.76
C TYR A 138 -11.20 -21.06 -6.93
N ASP A 139 -10.52 -22.08 -6.40
CA ASP A 139 -11.14 -23.12 -5.58
C ASP A 139 -11.75 -22.56 -4.29
N GLU A 140 -11.06 -21.62 -3.64
CA GLU A 140 -11.57 -20.94 -2.44
C GLU A 140 -12.77 -20.04 -2.72
N VAL A 141 -12.77 -19.29 -3.84
CA VAL A 141 -13.95 -18.51 -4.25
C VAL A 141 -15.16 -19.42 -4.47
N LEU A 142 -14.97 -20.58 -5.10
CA LEU A 142 -16.05 -21.57 -5.27
C LEU A 142 -16.50 -22.17 -3.93
N ARG A 143 -15.55 -22.52 -3.05
CA ARG A 143 -15.82 -23.16 -1.75
C ARG A 143 -16.60 -22.27 -0.81
N LEU A 144 -16.24 -21.00 -0.72
CA LEU A 144 -16.83 -20.04 0.22
C LEU A 144 -18.29 -19.70 -0.13
N GLY A 145 -18.68 -19.88 -1.40
CA GLY A 145 -20.04 -19.59 -1.85
C GLY A 145 -20.45 -18.15 -1.57
N ALA A 146 -21.73 -17.93 -1.28
CA ALA A 146 -22.29 -16.57 -1.22
C ALA A 146 -21.98 -15.79 0.08
N TRP A 147 -21.65 -16.44 1.21
CA TRP A 147 -21.50 -15.74 2.50
C TRP A 147 -20.50 -16.42 3.43
N PRO A 148 -19.20 -16.18 3.25
CA PRO A 148 -18.20 -16.65 4.20
C PRO A 148 -18.19 -15.77 5.44
N ASP A 149 -18.21 -16.38 6.62
CA ASP A 149 -17.87 -15.68 7.85
C ASP A 149 -16.37 -15.35 7.90
N GLU A 150 -15.98 -14.53 8.88
CA GLU A 150 -14.58 -14.10 9.08
C GLU A 150 -13.60 -15.28 9.17
N ARG A 151 -14.02 -16.38 9.81
CA ARG A 151 -13.18 -17.56 9.97
C ARG A 151 -12.97 -18.26 8.63
N ALA A 152 -14.02 -18.40 7.83
CA ALA A 152 -13.92 -19.01 6.51
C ALA A 152 -13.00 -18.20 5.58
N VAL A 153 -13.04 -16.86 5.66
CA VAL A 153 -12.11 -15.98 4.93
C VAL A 153 -10.68 -16.13 5.43
N TYR A 154 -10.47 -16.18 6.75
CA TYR A 154 -9.16 -16.44 7.33
C TYR A 154 -8.55 -17.75 6.81
N GLU A 155 -9.32 -18.84 6.84
CA GLU A 155 -8.90 -20.16 6.36
C GLU A 155 -8.55 -20.11 4.86
N ALA A 156 -9.35 -19.41 4.05
CA ALA A 156 -9.06 -19.22 2.63
C ALA A 156 -7.75 -18.45 2.39
N LEU A 157 -7.50 -17.38 3.15
CA LEU A 157 -6.24 -16.63 3.04
C LEU A 157 -5.03 -17.47 3.46
N CYS A 158 -5.16 -18.35 4.45
CA CYS A 158 -4.09 -19.29 4.80
C CYS A 158 -3.80 -20.29 3.66
N THR A 159 -4.82 -20.69 2.90
CA THR A 159 -4.66 -21.54 1.72
C THR A 159 -4.02 -20.80 0.54
N ILE A 160 -4.44 -19.55 0.29
CA ILE A 160 -3.99 -18.77 -0.87
C ILE A 160 -2.60 -18.16 -0.62
N TRP A 161 -2.37 -17.62 0.58
CA TRP A 161 -1.17 -16.85 0.96
C TRP A 161 -0.55 -17.39 2.27
N PRO A 162 -0.05 -18.64 2.28
CA PRO A 162 0.39 -19.30 3.52
C PRO A 162 1.55 -18.55 4.21
N ASN A 163 2.52 -18.03 3.47
CA ASN A 163 3.67 -17.37 4.09
C ASN A 163 3.30 -15.99 4.65
N ARG A 164 2.50 -15.20 3.93
CA ARG A 164 1.98 -13.91 4.41
C ARG A 164 1.14 -14.06 5.67
N THR A 165 0.24 -15.05 5.71
CA THR A 165 -0.63 -15.26 6.87
C THR A 165 0.14 -15.77 8.09
N MET A 166 1.18 -16.58 7.90
CA MET A 166 2.06 -17.04 8.98
C MET A 166 2.98 -15.93 9.52
N ALA A 167 3.31 -14.92 8.70
CA ALA A 167 4.18 -13.81 9.08
C ALA A 167 3.52 -12.80 10.03
N VAL A 168 2.19 -12.84 10.17
CA VAL A 168 1.41 -11.84 10.90
C VAL A 168 0.69 -12.52 12.07
N PRO A 169 0.63 -11.90 13.27
CA PRO A 169 -0.18 -12.41 14.35
C PRO A 169 -1.65 -12.56 13.94
N GLN A 170 -2.28 -13.67 14.33
CA GLN A 170 -3.69 -13.92 13.98
C GLN A 170 -4.64 -12.75 14.31
N PRO A 171 -4.55 -12.07 15.46
CA PRO A 171 -5.42 -10.91 15.74
C PRO A 171 -5.28 -9.79 14.72
N ASP A 172 -4.06 -9.48 14.27
CA ASP A 172 -3.79 -8.42 13.28
C ASP A 172 -4.35 -8.81 11.90
N LEU A 173 -4.28 -10.10 11.54
CA LEU A 173 -4.88 -10.61 10.31
C LEU A 173 -6.41 -10.58 10.35
N LEU A 174 -7.03 -10.88 11.50
CA LEU A 174 -8.49 -10.75 11.65
C LEU A 174 -8.93 -9.28 11.56
N ASP A 175 -8.19 -8.36 12.17
CA ASP A 175 -8.47 -6.92 12.04
C ASP A 175 -8.30 -6.43 10.59
N PHE A 176 -7.30 -6.95 9.87
CA PHE A 176 -7.14 -6.73 8.43
C PHE A 176 -8.35 -7.22 7.63
N ILE A 177 -8.83 -8.45 7.89
CA ILE A 177 -10.00 -9.03 7.21
C ILE A 177 -11.22 -8.16 7.47
N ARG A 178 -11.47 -7.74 8.71
CA ARG A 178 -12.61 -6.86 9.07
C ARG A 178 -12.54 -5.52 8.34
N GLU A 179 -11.39 -4.86 8.35
CA GLU A 179 -11.21 -3.55 7.68
C GLU A 179 -11.46 -3.68 6.17
N THR A 180 -10.88 -4.70 5.53
CA THR A 180 -10.99 -4.91 4.09
C THR A 180 -12.39 -5.37 3.67
N GLN A 181 -13.06 -6.21 4.46
CA GLN A 181 -14.47 -6.58 4.27
C GLN A 181 -15.38 -5.36 4.41
N ALA A 182 -15.21 -4.55 5.44
CA ALA A 182 -16.00 -3.33 5.64
C ALA A 182 -15.81 -2.35 4.47
N PHE A 183 -14.59 -2.22 3.95
CA PHE A 183 -14.32 -1.40 2.76
C PHE A 183 -15.02 -1.97 1.51
N ALA A 184 -14.89 -3.28 1.25
CA ALA A 184 -15.57 -3.94 0.13
C ALA A 184 -17.09 -3.79 0.19
N GLN A 185 -17.68 -3.94 1.39
CA GLN A 185 -19.10 -3.71 1.65
C GLN A 185 -19.51 -2.25 1.40
N SER A 186 -18.67 -1.28 1.80
CA SER A 186 -18.94 0.14 1.56
C SER A 186 -18.98 0.50 0.07
N MET A 187 -18.30 -0.28 -0.77
CA MET A 187 -18.37 -0.17 -2.22
C MET A 187 -19.56 -0.94 -2.81
N ALA A 188 -20.26 -1.78 -2.03
CA ALA A 188 -21.26 -2.73 -2.52
C ALA A 188 -20.69 -3.73 -3.54
N LEU A 189 -19.47 -4.24 -3.28
CA LEU A 189 -18.93 -5.35 -4.07
C LEU A 189 -19.77 -6.63 -3.88
N PRO A 190 -20.00 -7.41 -4.95
CA PRO A 190 -20.44 -8.79 -4.83
C PRO A 190 -19.52 -9.61 -3.93
N GLN A 191 -20.03 -10.67 -3.30
CA GLN A 191 -19.25 -11.44 -2.32
C GLN A 191 -18.05 -12.14 -2.93
N GLU A 192 -18.19 -12.70 -4.13
CA GLU A 192 -17.08 -13.29 -4.88
C GLU A 192 -15.95 -12.26 -5.13
N GLU A 193 -16.32 -11.03 -5.48
CA GLU A 193 -15.37 -9.93 -5.68
C GLU A 193 -14.76 -9.43 -4.37
N THR A 194 -15.46 -9.61 -3.25
CA THR A 194 -14.92 -9.30 -1.92
C THR A 194 -13.74 -10.21 -1.59
N ILE A 195 -13.80 -11.50 -1.90
CA ILE A 195 -12.64 -12.41 -1.70
C ILE A 195 -11.49 -12.04 -2.63
N LEU A 196 -11.77 -11.72 -3.89
CA LEU A 196 -10.75 -11.21 -4.82
C LEU A 196 -10.10 -9.92 -4.29
N TRP A 197 -10.90 -9.02 -3.72
CA TRP A 197 -10.42 -7.76 -3.12
C TRP A 197 -9.51 -8.00 -1.92
N ILE A 198 -9.95 -8.81 -0.96
CA ILE A 198 -9.17 -9.11 0.27
C ILE A 198 -7.86 -9.81 -0.10
N THR A 199 -7.92 -10.72 -1.07
CA THR A 199 -6.74 -11.41 -1.61
C THR A 199 -5.74 -10.41 -2.21
N ALA A 200 -6.20 -9.47 -3.04
CA ALA A 200 -5.37 -8.42 -3.60
C ALA A 200 -4.82 -7.47 -2.52
N ALA A 201 -5.64 -7.14 -1.52
CA ALA A 201 -5.24 -6.29 -0.41
C ALA A 201 -4.15 -6.93 0.47
N LEU A 202 -4.13 -8.26 0.62
CA LEU A 202 -3.08 -8.94 1.38
C LEU A 202 -1.73 -8.89 0.66
N GLN A 203 -1.75 -8.83 -0.68
CA GLN A 203 -0.58 -8.62 -1.52
C GLN A 203 -0.09 -7.17 -1.49
N LEU A 204 -1.00 -6.22 -1.76
CA LEU A 204 -0.68 -4.83 -2.11
C LEU A 204 -0.89 -3.83 -0.95
N GLY A 205 -1.43 -4.30 0.18
CA GLY A 205 -1.83 -3.51 1.34
C GLY A 205 -3.33 -3.18 1.36
N SER A 206 -3.90 -3.01 2.56
CA SER A 206 -5.35 -2.74 2.75
C SER A 206 -5.88 -1.49 2.05
N ARG A 207 -4.96 -0.61 1.65
CA ARG A 207 -5.22 0.70 1.03
C ARG A 207 -4.69 0.78 -0.40
N PHE A 208 -4.46 -0.35 -1.06
CA PHE A 208 -3.94 -0.38 -2.43
C PHE A 208 -4.79 0.47 -3.40
N ALA A 209 -6.09 0.58 -3.16
CA ALA A 209 -7.01 1.40 -3.93
C ALA A 209 -6.79 2.91 -3.81
N GLN A 210 -5.98 3.38 -2.87
CA GLN A 210 -5.51 4.77 -2.79
C GLN A 210 -4.05 4.92 -3.22
N ASP A 211 -3.36 3.82 -3.49
CA ASP A 211 -2.01 3.83 -4.03
C ASP A 211 -2.07 4.11 -5.54
N PRO A 212 -1.38 5.15 -6.05
CA PRO A 212 -1.34 5.45 -7.47
C PRO A 212 -0.91 4.28 -8.35
N ARG A 213 -0.04 3.40 -7.83
CA ARG A 213 0.48 2.22 -8.55
C ARG A 213 -0.60 1.22 -8.93
N TYR A 214 -1.64 1.12 -8.10
CA TYR A 214 -2.65 0.06 -8.21
C TYR A 214 -4.02 0.59 -8.60
N GLN A 215 -4.12 1.87 -8.99
CA GLN A 215 -5.36 2.47 -9.49
C GLN A 215 -5.99 1.69 -10.65
N PRO A 216 -5.24 1.20 -11.66
CA PRO A 216 -5.85 0.42 -12.74
C PRO A 216 -6.53 -0.86 -12.24
N LEU A 217 -5.92 -1.58 -11.29
CA LEU A 217 -6.51 -2.78 -10.68
C LEU A 217 -7.71 -2.42 -9.81
N ALA A 218 -7.60 -1.38 -8.97
CA ALA A 218 -8.69 -0.91 -8.14
C ALA A 218 -9.90 -0.47 -8.99
N ALA A 219 -9.67 0.19 -10.12
CA ALA A 219 -10.72 0.59 -11.05
C ALA A 219 -11.40 -0.60 -11.75
N LYS A 220 -10.67 -1.69 -12.04
CA LYS A 220 -11.27 -2.94 -12.55
C LYS A 220 -12.16 -3.62 -11.52
N LEU A 221 -11.72 -3.61 -10.25
CA LEU A 221 -12.47 -4.18 -9.13
C LEU A 221 -13.62 -3.29 -8.65
N HIS A 222 -13.73 -2.04 -9.10
CA HIS A 222 -14.78 -1.14 -8.66
C HIS A 222 -16.16 -1.61 -9.16
N PRO A 223 -17.23 -1.56 -8.36
CA PRO A 223 -18.52 -2.12 -8.76
C PRO A 223 -19.16 -1.43 -9.96
N ASN A 224 -18.84 -0.13 -10.17
CA ASN A 224 -19.28 0.66 -11.32
C ASN A 224 -18.29 0.60 -12.51
N SER A 225 -17.34 -0.34 -12.53
CA SER A 225 -16.41 -0.48 -13.64
C SER A 225 -17.13 -0.94 -14.90
N ASN A 226 -16.78 -0.35 -16.04
CA ASN A 226 -17.21 -0.83 -17.36
C ASN A 226 -16.32 -1.98 -17.87
N ALA A 227 -15.26 -2.34 -17.13
CA ALA A 227 -14.40 -3.46 -17.48
C ALA A 227 -15.13 -4.81 -17.24
N PRO A 228 -14.72 -5.89 -17.94
CA PRO A 228 -15.19 -7.24 -17.62
C PRO A 228 -14.93 -7.56 -16.15
N ARG A 229 -15.88 -8.26 -15.51
CA ARG A 229 -15.72 -8.66 -14.11
C ARG A 229 -14.46 -9.51 -13.94
N PRO A 230 -13.62 -9.21 -12.95
CA PRO A 230 -12.39 -9.93 -12.74
C PRO A 230 -12.65 -11.38 -12.31
N THR A 231 -11.84 -12.29 -12.82
CA THR A 231 -11.76 -13.69 -12.39
C THR A 231 -10.55 -13.90 -11.48
N ALA A 232 -10.50 -15.03 -10.75
CA ALA A 232 -9.31 -15.40 -9.97
C ALA A 232 -8.02 -15.37 -10.82
N LYS A 233 -8.10 -15.88 -12.05
CA LYS A 233 -6.98 -15.89 -13.00
C LYS A 233 -6.57 -14.48 -13.45
N SER A 234 -7.52 -13.61 -13.77
CA SER A 234 -7.20 -12.24 -14.21
C SER A 234 -6.65 -11.40 -13.06
N ILE A 235 -7.17 -11.55 -11.84
CA ILE A 235 -6.64 -10.86 -10.66
C ILE A 235 -5.21 -11.30 -10.37
N MET A 236 -4.92 -12.59 -10.39
CA MET A 236 -3.55 -13.07 -10.16
C MET A 236 -2.59 -12.62 -11.26
N ALA A 237 -3.04 -12.53 -12.51
CA ALA A 237 -2.24 -11.97 -13.59
C ALA A 237 -1.95 -10.48 -13.36
N ASP A 238 -2.94 -9.69 -12.95
CA ASP A 238 -2.78 -8.27 -12.63
C ASP A 238 -1.86 -8.06 -11.41
N LEU A 239 -1.99 -8.88 -10.36
CA LEU A 239 -1.12 -8.83 -9.17
C LEU A 239 0.32 -9.18 -9.52
N LYS A 240 0.51 -10.18 -10.38
CA LYS A 240 1.83 -10.56 -10.89
C LYS A 240 2.47 -9.40 -11.65
N ALA A 241 1.74 -8.81 -12.59
CA ALA A 241 2.21 -7.65 -13.34
C ALA A 241 2.54 -6.46 -12.42
N ALA A 242 1.82 -6.29 -11.30
CA ALA A 242 2.04 -5.21 -10.35
C ALA A 242 3.18 -5.44 -9.35
N SER A 243 3.76 -6.65 -9.28
CA SER A 243 4.76 -7.05 -8.28
C SER A 243 6.15 -7.36 -8.87
N THR A 244 6.32 -7.37 -10.20
CA THR A 244 7.57 -7.65 -10.93
C THR A 244 8.14 -6.42 -11.61
#